data_AF-A0A443QIW6-F1
#
_entry.id   AF-A0A443QIW6-F1
#
_cell.length_a   1.000
_cell.length_b   1.000
_cell.length_c   1.000
_cell.angle_alpha   90.00
_cell.angle_beta   90.00
_cell.angle_gamma   90.00
#
_symmetry.space_group_name_H-M   'P 1'
#
loop_
_entity.id
_entity.type
_entity.pdbx_description
1 polymer ?
#
loop_
_entity_poly.entity_id
_entity_poly.type
_entity_poly.pdbx_seq_one_letter_code
_entity_poly.pdbx_strand_id
1 'polypeptide(L)'
;MLRTRIFGGRHLRLELQTFSSRNAFHSDSNDAFRRIRIYKRAFAFSLFGVTFASVFYLRNKKRSQIAPFFEHSKLLRGHNFGSLTLYEYDGYVIAEPVLKQLHQITSFEFRETDVVLCSFPKTGTTWLQEIVYLIATDLNYEQAKCKNISDRFPYLEFPVPGINWLKLQKGDRFIKTHLPLHFLENAMKSNAKIVAILRNPKDVLVSFYYFARMNNIIDYKGDFNSFFDKFISDKVPYGPIWKHYSDFLLHHAREKAHSNRILIIYYEDLQTNFEREVDKICQFFDKPKLSDDEMRNLKKHCSFESMSLNPSVNYEHWDAIGVRKKGETLFMRKGIVGDWKAHFSDEQNKIFNKWMEQNFVKSIFERYVD
;
A
#
# COMPACT_ATOMS: atom_id res chain seq x y z
N MET A 1 -69.48 30.13 93.45
CA MET A 1 -68.93 28.98 94.20
C MET A 1 -68.88 27.75 93.29
N LEU A 2 -67.89 26.89 93.49
CA LEU A 2 -67.39 25.83 92.60
C LEU A 2 -68.38 24.73 92.11
N ARG A 3 -68.01 24.17 90.92
CA ARG A 3 -67.72 22.73 90.59
C ARG A 3 -68.65 21.91 89.63
N THR A 4 -67.99 21.47 88.53
CA THR A 4 -67.95 20.12 87.89
C THR A 4 -69.01 19.54 86.93
N ARG A 5 -68.45 18.96 85.83
CA ARG A 5 -68.82 17.77 85.00
C ARG A 5 -69.94 17.92 83.94
N ILE A 6 -69.95 17.26 82.76
CA ILE A 6 -69.03 16.61 81.79
C ILE A 6 -69.97 16.08 80.64
N PHE A 7 -69.46 15.94 79.39
CA PHE A 7 -70.04 15.29 78.16
C PHE A 7 -71.28 15.94 77.51
N GLY A 8 -71.48 16.01 76.17
CA GLY A 8 -70.77 15.50 74.99
C GLY A 8 -71.60 15.77 73.70
N GLY A 9 -70.99 15.58 72.51
CA GLY A 9 -71.64 15.51 71.17
C GLY A 9 -71.90 16.87 70.49
N ARG A 10 -71.71 17.09 69.17
CA ARG A 10 -71.45 16.24 67.99
C ARG A 10 -70.70 17.08 66.94
N HIS A 11 -69.68 16.52 66.28
CA HIS A 11 -69.27 16.92 64.93
C HIS A 11 -68.86 15.67 64.13
N LEU A 12 -69.35 15.59 62.89
CA LEU A 12 -69.08 14.54 61.93
C LEU A 12 -67.59 14.41 61.60
N ARG A 13 -67.10 13.17 61.44
CA ARG A 13 -66.06 12.86 60.46
C ARG A 13 -66.18 11.43 59.95
N LEU A 14 -66.18 11.32 58.62
CA LEU A 14 -66.19 10.09 57.83
C LEU A 14 -64.93 9.25 58.13
N GLU A 15 -65.11 7.96 58.43
CA GLU A 15 -64.07 6.95 58.32
C GLU A 15 -64.13 6.30 56.94
N LEU A 16 -63.05 6.46 56.19
CA LEU A 16 -62.73 5.76 54.95
C LEU A 16 -62.18 4.37 55.29
N GLN A 17 -62.78 3.35 54.69
CA GLN A 17 -62.30 1.97 54.74
C GLN A 17 -60.86 1.86 54.22
N THR A 18 -60.03 1.17 54.98
CA THR A 18 -58.68 0.74 54.62
C THR A 18 -58.75 -0.42 53.61
N PHE A 19 -58.05 -0.30 52.49
CA PHE A 19 -57.75 -1.45 51.61
C PHE A 19 -56.26 -1.46 51.21
N SER A 20 -55.66 -2.62 51.48
CA SER A 20 -54.34 -3.14 51.07
C SER A 20 -53.67 -2.50 49.85
N SER A 21 -52.56 -1.76 50.06
CA SER A 21 -51.73 -1.19 48.98
C SER A 21 -50.28 -1.69 48.95
N ARG A 22 -49.86 -2.58 49.87
CA ARG A 22 -48.45 -3.04 49.94
C ARG A 22 -48.08 -4.20 49.00
N ASN A 23 -49.03 -5.04 48.58
CA ASN A 23 -48.73 -6.19 47.70
C ASN A 23 -48.76 -5.86 46.19
N ALA A 24 -49.49 -4.82 45.76
CA ALA A 24 -49.60 -4.44 44.35
C ALA A 24 -48.30 -3.80 43.81
N PHE A 25 -47.68 -2.90 44.60
CA PHE A 25 -46.45 -2.20 44.21
C PHE A 25 -45.23 -3.14 44.02
N HIS A 26 -45.13 -4.24 44.78
CA HIS A 26 -44.05 -5.22 44.62
C HIS A 26 -44.26 -6.17 43.43
N SER A 27 -45.51 -6.42 43.02
CA SER A 27 -45.78 -7.24 41.83
C SER A 27 -45.56 -6.47 40.53
N ASP A 28 -45.98 -5.19 40.48
CA ASP A 28 -45.85 -4.33 39.30
C ASP A 28 -44.40 -3.94 39.00
N SER A 29 -43.60 -3.68 40.04
CA SER A 29 -42.18 -3.38 39.88
C SER A 29 -41.40 -4.59 39.34
N ASN A 30 -41.68 -5.80 39.83
CA ASN A 30 -41.07 -7.03 39.32
C ASN A 30 -41.45 -7.31 37.85
N ASP A 31 -42.69 -7.03 37.45
CA ASP A 31 -43.11 -7.20 36.05
C ASP A 31 -42.50 -6.13 35.13
N ALA A 32 -42.36 -4.89 35.60
CA ALA A 32 -41.63 -3.83 34.89
C ALA A 32 -40.13 -4.16 34.72
N PHE A 33 -39.45 -4.63 35.76
CA PHE A 33 -38.06 -5.08 35.67
C PHE A 33 -37.89 -6.28 34.74
N ARG A 34 -38.85 -7.22 34.73
CA ARG A 34 -38.89 -8.36 33.81
C ARG A 34 -39.04 -7.91 32.36
N ARG A 35 -39.94 -6.97 32.07
CA ARG A 35 -40.13 -6.37 30.73
C ARG A 35 -38.87 -5.65 30.27
N ILE A 36 -38.27 -4.81 31.12
CA ILE A 36 -37.00 -4.12 30.80
C ILE A 36 -35.88 -5.14 30.48
N ARG A 37 -35.81 -6.25 31.22
CA ARG A 37 -34.82 -7.32 30.95
C ARG A 37 -35.08 -8.02 29.61
N ILE A 38 -36.34 -8.25 29.27
CA ILE A 38 -36.74 -8.81 27.97
C ILE A 38 -36.41 -7.84 26.84
N TYR A 39 -36.75 -6.55 26.97
CA TYR A 39 -36.40 -5.52 25.98
C TYR A 39 -34.89 -5.38 25.82
N LYS A 40 -34.11 -5.36 26.90
CA LYS A 40 -32.64 -5.33 26.84
C LYS A 40 -32.08 -6.57 26.14
N ARG A 41 -32.65 -7.76 26.38
CA ARG A 41 -32.25 -8.99 25.69
C ARG A 41 -32.65 -9.00 24.22
N ALA A 42 -33.85 -8.53 23.88
CA ALA A 42 -34.32 -8.44 22.50
C ALA A 42 -33.53 -7.39 21.71
N PHE A 43 -33.23 -6.24 22.32
CA PHE A 43 -32.38 -5.19 21.75
C PHE A 43 -30.94 -5.66 21.60
N ALA A 44 -30.37 -6.34 22.60
CA ALA A 44 -29.03 -6.94 22.48
C ALA A 44 -29.02 -8.01 21.38
N PHE A 45 -30.01 -8.90 21.34
CA PHE A 45 -30.10 -9.95 20.31
C PHE A 45 -30.30 -9.37 18.91
N SER A 46 -31.09 -8.30 18.76
CA SER A 46 -31.25 -7.65 17.45
C SER A 46 -29.98 -6.90 17.05
N LEU A 47 -29.39 -6.11 17.95
CA LEU A 47 -28.18 -5.33 17.66
C LEU A 47 -26.98 -6.23 17.38
N PHE A 48 -26.70 -7.19 18.27
CA PHE A 48 -25.61 -8.15 18.09
C PHE A 48 -25.93 -9.12 16.96
N GLY A 49 -27.16 -9.65 16.86
CA GLY A 49 -27.56 -10.58 15.81
C GLY A 49 -27.43 -9.96 14.41
N VAL A 50 -27.92 -8.74 14.20
CA VAL A 50 -27.75 -8.00 12.93
C VAL A 50 -26.28 -7.70 12.66
N THR A 51 -25.52 -7.29 13.68
CA THR A 51 -24.08 -7.04 13.52
C THR A 51 -23.32 -8.31 13.15
N PHE A 52 -23.55 -9.42 13.85
CA PHE A 52 -22.93 -10.72 13.56
C PHE A 52 -23.33 -11.23 12.17
N ALA A 53 -24.61 -11.14 11.80
CA ALA A 53 -25.08 -11.51 10.47
C ALA A 53 -24.42 -10.64 9.38
N SER A 54 -24.29 -9.33 9.62
CA SER A 54 -23.64 -8.40 8.70
C SER A 54 -22.15 -8.69 8.56
N VAL A 55 -21.43 -8.90 9.66
CA VAL A 55 -20.01 -9.27 9.66
C VAL A 55 -19.80 -10.62 8.99
N PHE A 56 -20.65 -11.61 9.28
CA PHE A 56 -20.61 -12.93 8.66
C PHE A 56 -20.82 -12.82 7.15
N TYR A 57 -21.86 -12.09 6.72
CA TYR A 57 -22.16 -11.85 5.31
C TYR A 57 -20.99 -11.14 4.60
N LEU A 58 -20.48 -10.04 5.15
CA LEU A 58 -19.35 -9.29 4.57
C LEU A 58 -18.08 -10.16 4.50
N ARG A 59 -17.81 -10.96 5.54
CA ARG A 59 -16.69 -11.90 5.55
C ARG A 59 -16.84 -12.99 4.49
N ASN A 60 -18.04 -13.55 4.31
CA ASN A 60 -18.29 -14.57 3.29
C ASN A 60 -18.20 -13.98 1.88
N LYS A 61 -18.76 -12.79 1.67
CA LYS A 61 -18.65 -12.05 0.40
C LYS A 61 -17.19 -11.75 0.05
N LYS A 62 -16.40 -11.27 1.02
CA LYS A 62 -14.96 -11.03 0.80
C LYS A 62 -14.22 -12.33 0.49
N ARG A 63 -14.55 -13.43 1.18
CA ARG A 63 -13.95 -14.75 0.91
C ARG A 63 -14.27 -15.24 -0.49
N SER A 64 -15.52 -15.14 -0.95
CA SER A 64 -15.89 -15.59 -2.30
C SER A 64 -15.22 -14.77 -3.41
N GLN A 65 -15.00 -13.46 -3.19
CA GLN A 65 -14.25 -12.62 -4.13
C GLN A 65 -12.76 -12.96 -4.19
N ILE A 66 -12.18 -13.41 -3.08
CA ILE A 66 -10.74 -13.71 -2.97
C ILE A 66 -10.43 -15.16 -3.38
N ALA A 67 -11.36 -16.10 -3.17
CA ALA A 67 -11.15 -17.53 -3.39
C ALA A 67 -10.56 -17.88 -4.77
N PRO A 68 -11.04 -17.31 -5.90
CA PRO A 68 -10.48 -17.62 -7.21
C PRO A 68 -8.97 -17.33 -7.31
N PHE A 69 -8.49 -16.26 -6.70
CA PHE A 69 -7.07 -15.91 -6.72
C PHE A 69 -6.21 -16.91 -5.96
N PHE A 70 -6.74 -17.51 -4.89
CA PHE A 70 -6.03 -18.56 -4.15
C PHE A 70 -6.08 -19.91 -4.87
N GLU A 71 -7.21 -20.25 -5.49
CA GLU A 71 -7.40 -21.49 -6.27
C GLU A 71 -6.45 -21.57 -7.47
N HIS A 72 -6.20 -20.44 -8.14
CA HIS A 72 -5.27 -20.34 -9.26
C HIS A 72 -3.84 -19.99 -8.84
N SER A 73 -3.56 -20.00 -7.53
CA SER A 73 -2.22 -19.77 -7.00
C SER A 73 -1.61 -21.04 -6.42
N LYS A 74 -0.28 -21.10 -6.39
CA LYS A 74 0.47 -22.18 -5.77
C LYS A 74 1.26 -21.66 -4.58
N LEU A 75 0.96 -22.16 -3.39
CA LEU A 75 1.71 -21.82 -2.17
C LEU A 75 3.17 -22.27 -2.30
N LEU A 76 4.11 -21.34 -2.12
CA LEU A 76 5.54 -21.62 -2.11
C LEU A 76 5.98 -22.15 -0.73
N ARG A 77 5.61 -23.40 -0.43
CA ARG A 77 5.91 -24.06 0.85
C ARG A 77 7.41 -24.02 1.16
N GLY A 78 7.77 -23.65 2.38
CA GLY A 78 9.17 -23.54 2.82
C GLY A 78 9.91 -22.31 2.28
N HIS A 79 9.26 -21.46 1.49
CA HIS A 79 9.86 -20.27 0.87
C HIS A 79 9.16 -19.00 1.32
N ASN A 80 9.03 -18.81 2.63
CA ASN A 80 8.60 -17.52 3.18
C ASN A 80 9.67 -16.44 2.94
N PHE A 81 9.20 -15.20 2.84
CA PHE A 81 10.05 -14.01 2.77
C PHE A 81 9.89 -13.22 4.08
N GLY A 82 10.70 -13.59 5.07
CA GLY A 82 10.49 -13.18 6.46
C GLY A 82 9.15 -13.69 6.96
N SER A 83 8.29 -12.78 7.43
CA SER A 83 6.93 -13.05 7.90
C SER A 83 5.89 -13.17 6.77
N LEU A 84 6.28 -12.92 5.51
CA LEU A 84 5.37 -12.99 4.38
C LEU A 84 5.28 -14.41 3.81
N THR A 85 4.06 -14.94 3.78
CA THR A 85 3.71 -16.14 3.01
C THR A 85 3.63 -15.79 1.52
N LEU A 86 4.33 -16.57 0.69
CA LEU A 86 4.43 -16.34 -0.75
C LEU A 86 3.64 -17.38 -1.56
N TYR A 87 3.01 -16.90 -2.63
CA TYR A 87 2.30 -17.70 -3.61
C TYR A 87 2.85 -17.40 -5.00
N GLU A 88 2.92 -18.40 -5.86
CA GLU A 88 3.08 -18.22 -7.29
C GLU A 88 1.70 -18.04 -7.91
N TYR A 89 1.51 -16.96 -8.66
CA TYR A 89 0.27 -16.63 -9.38
C TYR A 89 0.64 -16.00 -10.72
N ASP A 90 0.14 -16.55 -11.82
CA ASP A 90 0.46 -16.15 -13.20
C ASP A 90 1.97 -16.06 -13.51
N GLY A 91 2.75 -16.94 -12.86
CA GLY A 91 4.20 -16.99 -12.99
C GLY A 91 4.94 -15.84 -12.32
N TYR A 92 4.32 -15.21 -11.30
CA TYR A 92 4.98 -14.26 -10.40
C TYR A 92 4.77 -14.64 -8.94
N VAL A 93 5.70 -14.19 -8.10
CA VAL A 93 5.68 -14.41 -6.65
C VAL A 93 4.92 -13.27 -5.98
N ILE A 94 3.74 -13.58 -5.47
CA ILE A 94 2.84 -12.62 -4.83
C ILE A 94 2.74 -12.95 -3.34
N ALA A 95 2.93 -11.94 -2.50
CA ALA A 95 2.71 -12.09 -1.06
C ALA A 95 1.21 -12.20 -0.75
N GLU A 96 0.85 -13.02 0.23
CA GLU A 96 -0.56 -13.26 0.61
C GLU A 96 -1.40 -11.97 0.79
N PRO A 97 -0.90 -10.90 1.44
CA PRO A 97 -1.68 -9.66 1.56
C PRO A 97 -2.03 -9.03 0.20
N VAL A 98 -1.13 -9.13 -0.78
CA VAL A 98 -1.35 -8.61 -2.14
C VAL A 98 -2.31 -9.51 -2.91
N LEU A 99 -2.16 -10.84 -2.76
CA LEU A 99 -3.07 -11.82 -3.38
C LEU A 99 -4.53 -11.58 -2.94
N LYS A 100 -4.73 -11.27 -1.66
CA LYS A 100 -6.05 -10.89 -1.10
C LYS A 100 -6.62 -9.61 -1.71
N GLN A 101 -5.79 -8.74 -2.29
CA GLN A 101 -6.20 -7.45 -2.86
C GLN A 101 -6.41 -7.50 -4.38
N LEU A 102 -5.91 -8.53 -5.08
CA LEU A 102 -6.02 -8.65 -6.54
C LEU A 102 -7.47 -8.54 -7.06
N HIS A 103 -8.46 -9.04 -6.31
CA HIS A 103 -9.88 -8.91 -6.68
C HIS A 103 -10.34 -7.45 -6.81
N GLN A 104 -9.77 -6.52 -6.05
CA GLN A 104 -10.11 -5.09 -6.16
C GLN A 104 -9.30 -4.40 -7.25
N ILE A 105 -8.05 -4.85 -7.45
CA ILE A 105 -7.12 -4.29 -8.45
C ILE A 105 -7.61 -4.63 -9.85
N THR A 106 -7.99 -5.88 -10.08
CA THR A 106 -8.54 -6.36 -11.36
C THR A 106 -9.90 -5.75 -11.71
N SER A 107 -10.65 -5.27 -10.71
CA SER A 107 -11.89 -4.52 -10.90
C SER A 107 -11.72 -3.00 -10.75
N PHE A 108 -10.50 -2.49 -10.63
CA PHE A 108 -10.28 -1.07 -10.41
C PHE A 108 -10.45 -0.30 -11.71
N GLU A 109 -11.32 0.70 -11.68
CA GLU A 109 -11.56 1.59 -12.82
C GLU A 109 -10.52 2.70 -12.82
N PHE A 110 -9.57 2.58 -13.74
CA PHE A 110 -8.62 3.62 -14.07
C PHE A 110 -9.28 4.70 -14.93
N ARG A 111 -8.74 5.91 -14.86
CA ARG A 111 -9.16 7.09 -15.63
C ARG A 111 -8.07 7.43 -16.63
N GLU A 112 -8.43 8.12 -17.72
CA GLU A 112 -7.43 8.60 -18.68
C GLU A 112 -6.41 9.57 -18.05
N THR A 113 -6.83 10.34 -17.04
CA THR A 113 -5.95 11.29 -16.33
C THR A 113 -5.16 10.65 -15.19
N ASP A 114 -5.28 9.34 -14.98
CA ASP A 114 -4.46 8.66 -13.99
C ASP A 114 -3.00 8.58 -14.44
N VAL A 115 -2.10 8.72 -13.47
CA VAL A 115 -0.66 8.54 -13.62
C VAL A 115 -0.22 7.36 -12.76
N VAL A 116 0.12 6.25 -13.39
CA VAL A 116 0.55 5.03 -12.71
C VAL A 116 2.06 4.91 -12.75
N LEU A 117 2.72 5.01 -11.61
CA LEU A 117 4.14 4.73 -11.49
C LEU A 117 4.33 3.27 -11.07
N CYS A 118 4.88 2.47 -11.99
CA CYS A 118 5.14 1.06 -11.80
C CYS A 118 6.64 0.78 -11.69
N SER A 119 7.03 -0.14 -10.81
CA SER A 119 8.42 -0.58 -10.75
C SER A 119 8.55 -1.91 -10.06
N PHE A 120 9.59 -2.70 -10.33
CA PHE A 120 10.00 -3.72 -9.37
C PHE A 120 10.43 -3.03 -8.05
N PRO A 121 10.25 -3.61 -6.86
CA PRO A 121 10.69 -2.97 -5.63
C PRO A 121 12.16 -2.56 -5.70
N LYS A 122 12.47 -1.36 -5.16
CA LYS A 122 13.84 -0.85 -4.97
C LYS A 122 14.60 -0.45 -6.23
N THR A 123 13.90 -0.23 -7.34
CA THR A 123 14.47 0.31 -8.58
C THR A 123 14.51 1.84 -8.65
N GLY A 124 14.04 2.57 -7.63
CA GLY A 124 14.06 4.04 -7.59
C GLY A 124 12.69 4.71 -7.56
N THR A 125 11.64 3.94 -7.32
CA THR A 125 10.23 4.36 -7.25
C THR A 125 10.03 5.71 -6.54
N THR A 126 10.48 5.86 -5.29
CA THR A 126 10.29 7.09 -4.50
C THR A 126 10.93 8.32 -5.14
N TRP A 127 12.09 8.15 -5.76
CA TRP A 127 12.80 9.24 -6.42
C TRP A 127 12.01 9.70 -7.66
N LEU A 128 11.60 8.75 -8.49
CA LEU A 128 10.82 9.05 -9.69
C LEU A 128 9.41 9.58 -9.36
N GLN A 129 8.78 9.10 -8.28
CA GLN A 129 7.49 9.61 -7.79
C GLN A 129 7.57 11.11 -7.51
N GLU A 130 8.64 11.57 -6.86
CA GLU A 130 8.81 13.00 -6.56
C GLU A 130 9.01 13.84 -7.83
N ILE A 131 9.86 13.37 -8.75
CA ILE A 131 10.13 14.04 -10.04
C ILE A 131 8.83 14.14 -10.86
N VAL A 132 8.13 13.01 -11.04
CA VAL A 132 6.89 12.94 -11.82
C VAL A 132 5.80 13.81 -11.21
N TYR A 133 5.65 13.78 -9.89
CA TYR A 133 4.65 14.60 -9.21
C TYR A 133 4.90 16.08 -9.47
N LEU A 134 6.12 16.56 -9.23
CA LEU A 134 6.47 17.97 -9.42
C LEU A 134 6.27 18.40 -10.87
N ILE A 135 6.70 17.60 -11.85
CA ILE A 135 6.50 17.93 -13.27
C ILE A 135 5.01 17.97 -13.63
N ALA A 136 4.23 16.98 -13.19
CA ALA A 136 2.80 16.91 -13.50
C ALA A 136 2.00 18.06 -12.84
N THR A 137 2.41 18.51 -11.66
CA THR A 137 1.78 19.60 -10.90
C THR A 137 2.49 20.95 -11.05
N ASP A 138 3.13 21.21 -12.19
CA ASP A 138 3.72 22.52 -12.55
C ASP A 138 4.70 23.06 -11.48
N LEU A 139 5.57 22.17 -10.99
CA LEU A 139 6.59 22.42 -9.98
C LEU A 139 6.03 23.04 -8.67
N ASN A 140 4.83 22.65 -8.27
CA ASN A 140 4.24 23.09 -7.00
C ASN A 140 4.88 22.41 -5.77
N TYR A 141 6.05 22.92 -5.36
CA TYR A 141 6.82 22.41 -4.22
C TYR A 141 6.08 22.51 -2.88
N GLU A 142 5.26 23.53 -2.69
CA GLU A 142 4.49 23.70 -1.45
C GLU A 142 3.43 22.59 -1.32
N GLN A 143 2.71 22.30 -2.40
CA GLN A 143 1.76 21.20 -2.43
C GLN A 143 2.45 19.84 -2.21
N ALA A 144 3.65 19.64 -2.76
CA ALA A 144 4.43 18.42 -2.57
C ALA A 144 4.83 18.18 -1.09
N LYS A 145 5.05 19.25 -0.31
CA LYS A 145 5.38 19.20 1.12
C LYS A 145 4.16 18.90 2.00
N CYS A 146 2.95 19.26 1.58
CA CYS A 146 1.74 19.14 2.41
C CYS A 146 1.35 17.70 2.77
N LYS A 147 1.76 16.71 1.96
CA LYS A 147 1.35 15.31 2.13
C LYS A 147 2.54 14.39 1.94
N ASN A 148 2.53 13.29 2.70
CA ASN A 148 3.48 12.21 2.50
C ASN A 148 3.32 11.60 1.10
N ILE A 149 4.41 11.09 0.55
CA ILE A 149 4.45 10.50 -0.78
C ILE A 149 3.51 9.29 -0.91
N SER A 150 3.21 8.60 0.19
CA SER A 150 2.21 7.51 0.25
C SER A 150 0.77 7.99 0.05
N ASP A 151 0.49 9.24 0.41
CA ASP A 151 -0.83 9.86 0.23
C ASP A 151 -0.96 10.51 -1.14
N ARG A 152 0.16 11.03 -1.67
CA ARG A 152 0.26 11.54 -3.04
C ARG A 152 0.16 10.41 -4.06
N PHE A 153 0.85 9.29 -3.81
CA PHE A 153 0.77 8.06 -4.60
C PHE A 153 0.31 6.89 -3.73
N PRO A 154 -1.00 6.73 -3.53
CA PRO A 154 -1.55 5.55 -2.90
C PRO A 154 -1.06 4.29 -3.60
N TYR A 155 -0.61 3.34 -2.77
CA TYR A 155 -0.05 2.10 -3.25
C TYR A 155 -1.19 1.12 -3.59
N LEU A 156 -1.33 0.78 -4.88
CA LEU A 156 -2.49 0.10 -5.46
C LEU A 156 -2.84 -1.21 -4.73
N GLU A 157 -1.82 -2.03 -4.44
CA GLU A 157 -1.97 -3.30 -3.75
C GLU A 157 -1.99 -3.23 -2.21
N PHE A 158 -1.91 -2.02 -1.62
CA PHE A 158 -1.98 -1.86 -0.16
C PHE A 158 -3.40 -1.53 0.31
N PRO A 159 -3.76 -1.90 1.54
CA PRO A 159 -5.11 -1.65 2.06
C PRO A 159 -5.36 -0.17 2.39
N VAL A 160 -4.32 0.58 2.80
CA VAL A 160 -4.40 1.98 3.21
C VAL A 160 -3.15 2.75 2.75
N PRO A 161 -3.29 3.94 2.12
CA PRO A 161 -4.55 4.53 1.66
C PRO A 161 -5.24 3.68 0.56
N GLY A 162 -4.47 3.07 -0.35
CA GLY A 162 -4.95 2.02 -1.24
C GLY A 162 -6.08 2.40 -2.21
N ILE A 163 -6.72 1.37 -2.79
CA ILE A 163 -7.82 1.52 -3.76
C ILE A 163 -9.01 2.32 -3.20
N ASN A 164 -9.39 2.08 -1.95
CA ASN A 164 -10.54 2.76 -1.36
C ASN A 164 -10.31 4.27 -1.27
N TRP A 165 -9.11 4.71 -0.94
CA TRP A 165 -8.75 6.12 -0.97
C TRP A 165 -8.75 6.68 -2.40
N LEU A 166 -8.21 5.94 -3.37
CA LEU A 166 -8.19 6.34 -4.79
C LEU A 166 -9.59 6.54 -5.38
N LYS A 167 -10.59 5.77 -4.93
CA LYS A 167 -11.99 5.93 -5.35
C LYS A 167 -12.61 7.24 -4.86
N LEU A 168 -12.13 7.78 -3.73
CA LEU A 168 -12.63 9.02 -3.14
C LEU A 168 -11.98 10.27 -3.72
N GLN A 169 -10.84 10.13 -4.43
CA GLN A 169 -10.12 11.27 -4.99
C GLN A 169 -10.84 11.84 -6.22
N LYS A 170 -10.96 13.17 -6.23
CA LYS A 170 -11.41 13.97 -7.39
C LYS A 170 -10.18 14.42 -8.19
N GLY A 171 -10.36 14.56 -9.50
CA GLY A 171 -9.27 14.95 -10.41
C GLY A 171 -8.28 13.83 -10.66
N ASP A 172 -7.07 14.23 -11.03
CA ASP A 172 -5.97 13.36 -11.44
C ASP A 172 -5.44 12.55 -10.26
N ARG A 173 -5.20 11.26 -10.49
CA ARG A 173 -4.72 10.36 -9.45
C ARG A 173 -3.32 9.89 -9.81
N PHE A 174 -2.40 10.07 -8.87
CA PHE A 174 -1.08 9.45 -8.94
C PHE A 174 -1.14 8.13 -8.18
N ILE A 175 -0.70 7.04 -8.80
CA ILE A 175 -0.86 5.68 -8.29
C ILE A 175 0.51 5.02 -8.29
N LYS A 176 0.90 4.39 -7.19
CA LYS A 176 2.10 3.56 -7.13
C LYS A 176 1.70 2.09 -7.26
N THR A 177 2.49 1.29 -7.96
CA THR A 177 2.37 -0.17 -7.91
C THR A 177 3.71 -0.88 -8.12
N HIS A 178 3.87 -2.08 -7.56
CA HIS A 178 4.96 -2.99 -7.88
C HIS A 178 4.50 -4.21 -8.69
N LEU A 179 3.21 -4.25 -9.03
CA LEU A 179 2.64 -5.32 -9.84
C LEU A 179 3.23 -5.30 -11.26
N PRO A 180 3.49 -6.48 -11.85
CA PRO A 180 3.86 -6.60 -13.26
C PRO A 180 2.79 -6.01 -14.20
N LEU A 181 3.19 -5.70 -15.43
CA LEU A 181 2.36 -4.99 -16.41
C LEU A 181 1.02 -5.69 -16.72
N HIS A 182 0.97 -7.03 -16.68
CA HIS A 182 -0.26 -7.77 -16.97
C HIS A 182 -1.40 -7.47 -15.96
N PHE A 183 -1.09 -7.07 -14.72
CA PHE A 183 -2.13 -6.62 -13.77
C PHE A 183 -2.65 -5.21 -14.07
N LEU A 184 -2.00 -4.48 -14.99
CA LEU A 184 -2.31 -3.10 -15.35
C LEU A 184 -3.04 -2.99 -16.69
N GLU A 185 -3.58 -4.10 -17.22
CA GLU A 185 -4.39 -4.09 -18.44
C GLU A 185 -5.52 -3.05 -18.43
N ASN A 186 -6.21 -2.90 -17.30
CA ASN A 186 -7.28 -1.91 -17.19
C ASN A 186 -6.77 -0.46 -17.24
N ALA A 187 -5.55 -0.20 -16.74
CA ALA A 187 -4.92 1.11 -16.84
C ALA A 187 -4.55 1.42 -18.30
N MET A 188 -4.04 0.41 -19.03
CA MET A 188 -3.75 0.55 -20.46
C MET A 188 -5.04 0.77 -21.27
N LYS A 189 -6.10 -0.01 -21.00
CA LYS A 189 -7.42 0.13 -21.64
C LYS A 189 -8.07 1.49 -21.37
N SER A 190 -7.85 2.08 -20.19
CA SER A 190 -8.35 3.42 -19.86
C SER A 190 -7.47 4.54 -20.38
N ASN A 191 -6.40 4.25 -21.12
CA ASN A 191 -5.45 5.23 -21.64
C ASN A 191 -4.67 5.98 -20.54
N ALA A 192 -4.57 5.42 -19.32
CA ALA A 192 -3.80 6.05 -18.25
C ALA A 192 -2.31 6.15 -18.61
N LYS A 193 -1.63 7.20 -18.12
CA LYS A 193 -0.18 7.37 -18.31
C LYS A 193 0.56 6.45 -17.33
N ILE A 194 1.41 5.56 -17.83
CA ILE A 194 2.24 4.64 -17.04
C ILE A 194 3.69 5.07 -17.13
N VAL A 195 4.35 5.27 -15.99
CA VAL A 195 5.79 5.51 -15.91
C VAL A 195 6.46 4.34 -15.19
N ALA A 196 7.33 3.62 -15.90
CA ALA A 196 8.06 2.48 -15.38
C ALA A 196 9.52 2.85 -15.08
N ILE A 197 10.07 2.35 -13.96
CA ILE A 197 11.50 2.50 -13.65
C ILE A 197 12.23 1.17 -13.46
N LEU A 198 13.30 1.02 -14.24
CA LEU A 198 14.20 -0.13 -14.27
C LEU A 198 15.55 0.26 -13.65
N ARG A 199 16.29 -0.71 -13.11
CA ARG A 199 17.59 -0.51 -12.47
C ARG A 199 18.45 -1.77 -12.64
N ASN A 200 19.77 -1.64 -12.54
CA ASN A 200 20.69 -2.77 -12.47
C ASN A 200 20.20 -3.81 -11.43
N PRO A 201 19.87 -5.05 -11.85
CA PRO A 201 19.34 -6.07 -10.94
C PRO A 201 20.29 -6.41 -9.76
N LYS A 202 21.62 -6.24 -9.94
CA LYS A 202 22.60 -6.44 -8.86
C LYS A 202 22.42 -5.41 -7.74
N ASP A 203 22.24 -4.14 -8.08
CA ASP A 203 21.96 -3.07 -7.10
C ASP A 203 20.56 -3.20 -6.48
N VAL A 204 19.59 -3.67 -7.27
CA VAL A 204 18.23 -3.95 -6.78
C VAL A 204 18.27 -5.00 -5.68
N LEU A 205 19.00 -6.11 -5.88
CA LEU A 205 19.17 -7.17 -4.88
C LEU A 205 19.72 -6.60 -3.56
N VAL A 206 20.81 -5.83 -3.62
CA VAL A 206 21.40 -5.20 -2.42
C VAL A 206 20.38 -4.28 -1.74
N SER A 207 19.73 -3.41 -2.51
CA SER A 207 18.76 -2.48 -1.93
C SER A 207 17.54 -3.19 -1.36
N PHE A 208 17.15 -4.34 -1.90
CA PHE A 208 16.02 -5.13 -1.42
C PHE A 208 16.38 -5.91 -0.16
N TYR A 209 17.58 -6.46 -0.06
CA TYR A 209 18.07 -7.08 1.18
C TYR A 209 17.97 -6.14 2.37
N TYR A 210 18.55 -4.93 2.27
CA TYR A 210 18.51 -3.94 3.36
C TYR A 210 17.08 -3.46 3.65
N PHE A 211 16.25 -3.30 2.62
CA PHE A 211 14.85 -2.94 2.80
C PHE A 211 14.05 -4.04 3.53
N ALA A 212 14.28 -5.31 3.19
CA ALA A 212 13.60 -6.44 3.81
C ALA A 212 13.98 -6.59 5.30
N ARG A 213 15.24 -6.30 5.65
CA ARG A 213 15.73 -6.29 7.03
C ARG A 213 15.17 -5.14 7.87
N MET A 214 15.16 -3.94 7.30
CA MET A 214 14.69 -2.75 8.03
C MET A 214 13.17 -2.68 8.17
N ASN A 215 12.41 -3.37 7.31
CA ASN A 215 10.95 -3.36 7.33
C ASN A 215 10.41 -4.44 8.30
N ASN A 216 9.79 -4.02 9.40
CA ASN A 216 9.28 -4.87 10.47
C ASN A 216 8.04 -5.70 10.07
N ILE A 217 7.34 -5.34 9.00
CA ILE A 217 6.24 -6.15 8.45
C ILE A 217 6.81 -7.35 7.69
N ILE A 218 7.92 -7.15 6.98
CA ILE A 218 8.66 -8.22 6.31
C ILE A 218 9.43 -9.03 7.36
N ASP A 219 10.14 -8.36 8.28
CA ASP A 219 11.00 -8.96 9.32
C ASP A 219 11.92 -10.07 8.75
N TYR A 220 12.63 -9.75 7.65
CA TYR A 220 13.58 -10.69 7.08
C TYR A 220 14.82 -10.82 7.98
N LYS A 221 15.15 -12.05 8.37
CA LYS A 221 16.25 -12.38 9.30
C LYS A 221 17.41 -13.14 8.66
N GLY A 222 17.29 -13.52 7.39
CA GLY A 222 18.37 -14.20 6.68
C GLY A 222 19.55 -13.27 6.43
N ASP A 223 20.71 -13.86 6.16
CA ASP A 223 21.89 -13.11 5.72
C ASP A 223 21.82 -12.74 4.24
N PHE A 224 22.86 -12.05 3.77
CA PHE A 224 22.96 -11.61 2.39
C PHE A 224 23.04 -12.77 1.40
N ASN A 225 23.78 -13.84 1.73
CA ASN A 225 23.92 -15.01 0.86
C ASN A 225 22.58 -15.74 0.68
N SER A 226 21.85 -15.96 1.77
CA SER A 226 20.51 -16.54 1.72
C SER A 226 19.54 -15.67 0.92
N PHE A 227 19.70 -14.34 1.00
CA PHE A 227 18.90 -13.40 0.20
C PHE A 227 19.27 -13.47 -1.28
N PHE A 228 20.57 -13.57 -1.59
CA PHE A 228 21.08 -13.72 -2.94
C PHE A 228 20.47 -14.95 -3.61
N ASP A 229 20.55 -16.11 -2.96
CA ASP A 229 19.98 -17.37 -3.46
C ASP A 229 18.47 -17.27 -3.68
N LYS A 230 17.73 -16.64 -2.74
CA LYS A 230 16.29 -16.38 -2.89
C LYS A 230 16.00 -15.49 -4.08
N PHE A 231 16.80 -14.46 -4.34
CA PHE A 231 16.61 -13.53 -5.43
C PHE A 231 16.80 -14.20 -6.79
N ILE A 232 17.92 -14.91 -7.00
CA ILE A 232 18.21 -15.58 -8.29
C ILE A 232 17.37 -16.83 -8.53
N SER A 233 16.75 -17.39 -7.48
CA SER A 233 15.75 -18.46 -7.59
C SER A 233 14.32 -17.94 -7.73
N ASP A 234 14.16 -16.63 -7.98
CA ASP A 234 12.89 -15.93 -8.18
C ASP A 234 11.92 -16.00 -6.99
N LYS A 235 12.42 -16.26 -5.77
CA LYS A 235 11.63 -16.44 -4.53
C LYS A 235 11.60 -15.17 -3.67
N VAL A 236 11.38 -14.04 -4.31
CA VAL A 236 11.18 -12.73 -3.66
C VAL A 236 9.86 -12.10 -4.12
N PRO A 237 9.19 -11.28 -3.29
CA PRO A 237 7.95 -10.62 -3.70
C PRO A 237 8.10 -9.87 -5.03
N TYR A 238 7.08 -9.99 -5.88
CA TYR A 238 6.98 -9.47 -7.25
C TYR A 238 7.95 -10.08 -8.27
N GLY A 239 8.78 -11.05 -7.87
CA GLY A 239 9.66 -11.80 -8.77
C GLY A 239 8.87 -12.67 -9.76
N PRO A 240 9.48 -13.15 -10.86
CA PRO A 240 10.83 -12.85 -11.32
C PRO A 240 11.01 -11.41 -11.81
N ILE A 241 12.12 -10.76 -11.44
CA ILE A 241 12.45 -9.39 -11.90
C ILE A 241 12.69 -9.33 -13.41
N TRP A 242 13.28 -10.37 -14.00
CA TRP A 242 13.56 -10.43 -15.43
C TRP A 242 12.28 -10.42 -16.28
N LYS A 243 11.25 -11.14 -15.82
CA LYS A 243 9.93 -11.16 -16.45
C LYS A 243 9.24 -9.81 -16.28
N HIS A 244 9.28 -9.25 -15.07
CA HIS A 244 8.77 -7.90 -14.79
C HIS A 244 9.34 -6.87 -15.77
N TYR A 245 10.66 -6.88 -16.00
CA TYR A 245 11.32 -5.95 -16.92
C TYR A 245 10.94 -6.23 -18.38
N SER A 246 10.92 -7.51 -18.76
CA SER A 246 10.61 -7.94 -20.12
C SER A 246 9.21 -7.52 -20.54
N ASP A 247 8.22 -7.56 -19.65
CA ASP A 247 6.85 -7.15 -19.99
C ASP A 247 6.79 -5.70 -20.47
N PHE A 248 7.46 -4.78 -19.77
CA PHE A 248 7.52 -3.36 -20.16
C PHE A 248 8.29 -3.15 -21.46
N LEU A 249 9.45 -3.80 -21.59
CA LEU A 249 10.32 -3.65 -22.77
C LEU A 249 9.68 -4.22 -24.03
N LEU A 250 9.04 -5.39 -23.94
CA LEU A 250 8.34 -6.02 -25.05
C LEU A 250 7.10 -5.23 -25.45
N HIS A 251 6.35 -4.69 -24.49
CA HIS A 251 5.24 -3.79 -24.79
C HIS A 251 5.73 -2.54 -25.54
N HIS A 252 6.77 -1.89 -25.01
CA HIS A 252 7.35 -0.69 -25.64
C HIS A 252 7.87 -0.97 -27.06
N ALA A 253 8.46 -2.15 -27.31
CA ALA A 253 8.95 -2.53 -28.64
C ALA A 253 7.83 -2.86 -29.64
N ARG A 254 6.66 -3.32 -29.18
CA ARG A 254 5.51 -3.70 -30.03
C ARG A 254 4.67 -2.50 -30.45
N GLU A 255 4.55 -1.51 -29.58
CA GLU A 255 3.77 -0.31 -29.86
C GLU A 255 4.49 0.56 -30.91
N LYS A 256 3.94 0.59 -32.13
CA LYS A 256 4.41 1.47 -33.19
C LYS A 256 4.00 2.91 -32.87
N ALA A 257 4.85 3.66 -32.15
CA ALA A 257 4.94 5.12 -32.06
C ALA A 257 3.68 5.98 -31.75
N HIS A 258 2.47 5.40 -31.68
CA HIS A 258 1.21 6.15 -31.62
C HIS A 258 0.41 5.93 -30.32
N SER A 259 0.88 5.06 -29.43
CA SER A 259 0.32 4.80 -28.09
C SER A 259 1.42 4.91 -27.03
N ASN A 260 2.18 6.01 -27.02
CA ASN A 260 3.27 6.27 -26.07
C ASN A 260 2.73 6.57 -24.65
N ARG A 261 1.89 5.69 -24.09
CA ARG A 261 1.33 5.81 -22.74
C ARG A 261 2.14 5.05 -21.70
N ILE A 262 3.23 4.38 -22.11
CA ILE A 262 4.24 3.81 -21.21
C ILE A 262 5.58 4.51 -21.45
N LEU A 263 6.08 5.23 -20.44
CA LEU A 263 7.44 5.77 -20.41
C LEU A 263 8.33 4.86 -19.57
N ILE A 264 9.46 4.42 -20.12
CA ILE A 264 10.47 3.64 -19.40
C ILE A 264 11.64 4.55 -19.05
N ILE A 265 11.98 4.60 -17.76
CA ILE A 265 13.13 5.32 -17.21
C ILE A 265 14.11 4.32 -16.59
N TYR A 266 15.40 4.55 -16.75
CA TYR A 266 16.44 3.79 -16.06
C TYR A 266 17.00 4.60 -14.90
N TYR A 267 17.15 3.98 -13.73
CA TYR A 267 17.72 4.60 -12.53
C TYR A 267 19.11 5.19 -12.80
N GLU A 268 19.95 4.47 -13.56
CA GLU A 268 21.30 4.91 -13.90
C GLU A 268 21.29 6.12 -14.85
N ASP A 269 20.30 6.21 -15.74
CA ASP A 269 20.15 7.36 -16.64
C ASP A 269 19.72 8.61 -15.88
N LEU A 270 18.84 8.48 -14.89
CA LEU A 270 18.48 9.58 -13.99
C LEU A 270 19.68 10.12 -13.19
N GLN A 271 20.61 9.24 -12.80
CA GLN A 271 21.82 9.62 -12.06
C GLN A 271 22.84 10.33 -12.96
N THR A 272 23.03 9.81 -14.18
CA THR A 272 24.10 10.27 -15.09
C THR A 272 23.66 11.40 -16.01
N ASN A 273 22.37 11.48 -16.35
CA ASN A 273 21.80 12.36 -17.36
C ASN A 273 20.44 12.93 -16.92
N PHE A 274 20.39 13.47 -15.69
CA PHE A 274 19.15 13.94 -15.04
C PHE A 274 18.32 14.85 -15.95
N GLU A 275 18.93 15.87 -16.55
CA GLU A 275 18.26 16.87 -17.39
C GLU A 275 17.58 16.24 -18.61
N ARG A 276 18.25 15.29 -19.26
CA ARG A 276 17.72 14.56 -20.42
C ARG A 276 16.52 13.70 -20.03
N GLU A 277 16.60 13.00 -18.90
CA GLU A 277 15.48 12.17 -18.44
C GLU A 277 14.30 13.02 -17.96
N VAL A 278 14.54 14.18 -17.35
CA VAL A 278 13.49 15.16 -17.02
C VAL A 278 12.82 15.70 -18.29
N ASP A 279 13.59 16.06 -19.32
CA ASP A 279 13.04 16.51 -20.61
C ASP A 279 12.11 15.43 -21.23
N LYS A 280 12.50 14.15 -21.18
CA LYS A 280 11.64 13.04 -21.60
C LYS A 280 10.36 12.94 -20.78
N ILE A 281 10.44 13.13 -19.46
CA ILE A 281 9.27 13.10 -18.58
C ILE A 281 8.35 14.29 -18.90
N CYS A 282 8.87 15.51 -19.06
CA CYS A 282 8.08 16.66 -19.50
C CYS A 282 7.35 16.39 -20.82
N GLN A 283 8.07 15.87 -21.82
CA GLN A 283 7.46 15.52 -23.11
C GLN A 283 6.33 14.49 -22.96
N PHE A 284 6.52 13.46 -22.15
CA PHE A 284 5.51 12.44 -21.89
C PHE A 284 4.25 12.97 -21.18
N PHE A 285 4.41 14.00 -20.35
CA PHE A 285 3.30 14.68 -19.68
C PHE A 285 2.72 15.86 -20.47
N ASP A 286 3.18 16.08 -21.71
CA ASP A 286 2.78 17.22 -22.55
C ASP A 286 3.08 18.57 -21.85
N LYS A 287 4.14 18.62 -21.04
CA LYS A 287 4.61 19.80 -20.32
C LYS A 287 5.73 20.47 -21.12
N PRO A 288 5.86 21.81 -21.03
CA PRO A 288 6.99 22.50 -21.64
C PRO A 288 8.31 22.03 -21.03
N LYS A 289 9.38 22.17 -21.80
CA LYS A 289 10.74 22.03 -21.26
C LYS A 289 10.95 23.04 -20.14
N LEU A 290 11.55 22.59 -19.04
CA LEU A 290 11.85 23.45 -17.91
C LEU A 290 12.92 24.47 -18.29
N SER A 291 12.82 25.67 -17.73
CA SER A 291 13.91 26.65 -17.76
C SER A 291 15.13 26.14 -16.99
N ASP A 292 16.31 26.73 -17.24
CA ASP A 292 17.55 26.32 -16.58
C ASP A 292 17.47 26.44 -15.05
N ASP A 293 16.77 27.46 -14.54
CA ASP A 293 16.58 27.65 -13.10
C ASP A 293 15.58 26.65 -12.50
N GLU A 294 14.48 26.36 -13.19
CA GLU A 294 13.53 25.31 -12.79
C GLU A 294 14.19 23.93 -12.75
N MET A 295 14.98 23.60 -13.78
CA MET A 295 15.74 22.35 -13.86
C MET A 295 16.76 22.26 -12.72
N ARG A 296 17.52 23.34 -12.46
CA ARG A 296 18.50 23.40 -11.37
C ARG A 296 17.83 23.21 -10.01
N ASN A 297 16.68 23.84 -9.79
CA ASN A 297 15.92 23.73 -8.55
C ASN A 297 15.33 22.32 -8.37
N LEU A 298 14.75 21.74 -9.42
CA LEU A 298 14.24 20.38 -9.40
C LEU A 298 15.35 19.37 -9.10
N LYS A 299 16.52 19.50 -9.76
CA LYS A 299 17.69 18.64 -9.54
C LYS A 299 18.19 18.73 -8.09
N LYS A 300 18.22 19.94 -7.52
CA LYS A 300 18.61 20.15 -6.12
C LYS A 300 17.60 19.52 -5.16
N HIS A 301 16.31 19.75 -5.36
CA HIS A 301 15.22 19.20 -4.53
C HIS A 301 15.16 17.67 -4.58
N CYS A 302 15.31 17.10 -5.78
CA CYS A 302 15.31 15.66 -5.99
C CYS A 302 16.70 15.01 -5.79
N SER A 303 17.69 15.72 -5.26
CA SER A 303 18.98 15.12 -4.89
C SER A 303 18.81 14.14 -3.73
N PHE A 304 19.68 13.13 -3.64
CA PHE A 304 19.63 12.17 -2.53
C PHE A 304 19.76 12.88 -1.17
N GLU A 305 20.69 13.84 -1.06
CA GLU A 305 20.88 14.64 0.14
C GLU A 305 19.59 15.33 0.57
N SER A 306 18.95 16.09 -0.34
CA SER A 306 17.73 16.82 -0.03
C SER A 306 16.55 15.89 0.28
N MET A 307 16.36 14.83 -0.51
CA MET A 307 15.24 13.89 -0.30
C MET A 307 15.40 13.08 0.99
N SER A 308 16.64 12.70 1.37
CA SER A 308 16.88 11.92 2.59
C SER A 308 16.49 12.68 3.87
N LEU A 309 16.54 14.01 3.82
CA LEU A 309 16.15 14.91 4.90
C LEU A 309 14.70 15.41 4.81
N ASN A 310 13.98 15.09 3.73
CA ASN A 310 12.62 15.57 3.50
C ASN A 310 11.59 14.58 4.09
N PRO A 311 10.86 14.96 5.17
CA PRO A 311 9.93 14.07 5.85
C PRO A 311 8.74 13.62 4.98
N SER A 312 8.42 14.37 3.93
CA SER A 312 7.33 14.01 3.00
C SER A 312 7.68 12.82 2.10
N VAL A 313 8.96 12.46 1.95
CA VAL A 313 9.43 11.41 1.03
C VAL A 313 10.38 10.39 1.66
N ASN A 314 11.04 10.71 2.77
CA ASN A 314 12.08 9.86 3.37
C ASN A 314 11.53 8.67 4.19
N TYR A 315 10.20 8.62 4.41
CA TYR A 315 9.51 7.61 5.22
C TYR A 315 9.92 7.56 6.71
N GLU A 316 10.44 8.64 7.28
CA GLU A 316 10.81 8.69 8.69
C GLU A 316 9.60 8.48 9.62
N HIS A 317 8.39 8.83 9.19
CA HIS A 317 7.16 8.53 9.93
C HIS A 317 6.96 7.02 10.20
N TRP A 318 7.62 6.12 9.46
CA TRP A 318 7.62 4.67 9.73
C TRP A 318 8.26 4.30 11.06
N ASP A 319 9.13 5.15 11.61
CA ASP A 319 9.68 4.97 12.95
C ASP A 319 8.60 5.11 14.02
N ALA A 320 7.75 6.13 13.88
CA ALA A 320 6.68 6.41 14.85
C ALA A 320 5.62 5.29 14.87
N ILE A 321 5.34 4.66 13.72
CA ILE A 321 4.34 3.59 13.59
C ILE A 321 4.92 2.17 13.67
N GLY A 322 6.23 2.02 13.94
CA GLY A 322 6.87 0.72 14.14
C GLY A 322 7.03 -0.13 12.88
N VAL A 323 6.95 0.47 11.70
CA VAL A 323 7.20 -0.21 10.42
C VAL A 323 8.70 -0.33 10.15
N ARG A 324 9.50 0.63 10.60
CA ARG A 324 10.97 0.53 10.54
C ARG A 324 11.53 -0.05 11.82
N LYS A 325 12.45 -1.01 11.70
CA LYS A 325 13.16 -1.62 12.81
C LYS A 325 14.29 -0.69 13.28
N LYS A 326 14.31 -0.40 14.59
CA LYS A 326 15.39 0.40 15.21
C LYS A 326 16.73 -0.33 15.07
N GLY A 327 17.79 0.42 14.75
CA GLY A 327 19.15 -0.12 14.55
C GLY A 327 19.41 -0.71 13.16
N GLU A 328 18.39 -0.86 12.31
CA GLU A 328 18.57 -1.20 10.89
C GLU A 328 18.67 0.08 10.03
N THR A 329 19.02 -0.09 8.74
CA THR A 329 19.22 1.03 7.80
C THR A 329 17.97 1.90 7.64
N LEU A 330 18.16 3.17 7.26
CA LEU A 330 17.09 4.08 6.83
C LEU A 330 16.45 3.62 5.50
N PHE A 331 15.24 4.12 5.20
CA PHE A 331 14.55 3.79 3.95
C PHE A 331 15.31 4.32 2.73
N MET A 332 15.77 5.57 2.81
CA MET A 332 16.74 6.16 1.88
C MET A 332 18.14 5.84 2.37
N ARG A 333 18.80 4.86 1.73
CA ARG A 333 20.03 4.26 2.24
C ARG A 333 21.33 4.92 1.74
N LYS A 334 21.57 4.90 0.42
CA LYS A 334 22.80 5.45 -0.20
C LYS A 334 22.55 6.26 -1.48
N GLY A 335 21.56 5.87 -2.30
CA GLY A 335 21.23 6.59 -3.53
C GLY A 335 22.25 6.47 -4.67
N ILE A 336 23.19 5.53 -4.62
CA ILE A 336 24.28 5.39 -5.61
C ILE A 336 24.04 4.23 -6.60
N VAL A 337 24.79 4.25 -7.71
CA VAL A 337 24.91 3.16 -8.69
C VAL A 337 26.19 2.37 -8.40
N GLY A 338 26.13 1.05 -8.52
CA GLY A 338 27.30 0.17 -8.38
C GLY A 338 27.63 -0.24 -6.94
N ASP A 339 26.73 -0.02 -5.98
CA ASP A 339 26.96 -0.42 -4.58
C ASP A 339 27.08 -1.94 -4.45
N TRP A 340 26.50 -2.70 -5.38
CA TRP A 340 26.65 -4.16 -5.47
C TRP A 340 28.09 -4.64 -5.45
N LYS A 341 29.05 -3.85 -5.97
CA LYS A 341 30.48 -4.20 -5.98
C LYS A 341 31.08 -4.33 -4.58
N ALA A 342 30.50 -3.66 -3.58
CA ALA A 342 30.92 -3.76 -2.19
C ALA A 342 30.26 -4.93 -1.43
N HIS A 343 29.33 -5.66 -2.07
CA HIS A 343 28.52 -6.68 -1.42
C HIS A 343 28.67 -8.07 -2.06
N PHE A 344 28.83 -8.14 -3.38
CA PHE A 344 28.98 -9.40 -4.10
C PHE A 344 30.41 -9.90 -3.97
N SER A 345 30.58 -11.20 -3.74
CA SER A 345 31.85 -11.85 -4.05
C SER A 345 32.03 -11.98 -5.57
N ASP A 346 33.27 -12.19 -6.02
CA ASP A 346 33.57 -12.45 -7.44
C ASP A 346 32.78 -13.65 -7.96
N GLU A 347 32.59 -14.68 -7.14
CA GLU A 347 31.80 -15.87 -7.48
C GLU A 347 30.32 -15.54 -7.63
N GLN A 348 29.75 -14.77 -6.68
CA GLN A 348 28.37 -14.30 -6.79
C GLN A 348 28.15 -13.46 -8.05
N ASN A 349 29.10 -12.59 -8.40
CA ASN A 349 29.00 -11.81 -9.64
C ASN A 349 28.98 -12.70 -10.89
N LYS A 350 29.83 -13.74 -10.95
CA LYS A 350 29.81 -14.71 -12.07
C LYS A 350 28.49 -15.47 -12.16
N ILE A 351 27.99 -15.99 -11.04
CA ILE A 351 26.69 -16.67 -10.96
C ILE A 351 25.57 -15.74 -11.43
N PHE A 352 25.57 -14.49 -10.94
CA PHE A 352 24.55 -13.51 -11.28
C PHE A 352 24.61 -13.10 -12.75
N ASN A 353 25.80 -12.91 -13.32
CA ASN A 353 25.98 -12.61 -14.74
C ASN A 353 25.44 -13.74 -15.62
N LYS A 354 25.75 -15.00 -15.30
CA LYS A 354 25.20 -16.15 -16.00
C LYS A 354 23.67 -16.22 -15.90
N TRP A 355 23.13 -15.96 -14.71
CA TRP A 355 21.68 -15.89 -14.52
C TRP A 355 21.05 -14.74 -15.32
N MET A 356 21.69 -13.58 -15.41
CA MET A 356 21.19 -12.48 -16.24
C MET A 356 21.21 -12.82 -17.73
N GLU A 357 22.30 -13.41 -18.21
CA GLU A 357 22.45 -13.85 -19.61
C GLU A 357 21.33 -14.81 -20.03
N GLN A 358 20.94 -15.71 -19.13
CA GLN A 358 19.91 -16.72 -19.38
C GLN A 358 18.48 -16.16 -19.38
N ASN A 359 18.20 -15.11 -18.61
CA ASN A 359 16.83 -14.70 -18.30
C ASN A 359 16.44 -13.31 -18.83
N PHE A 360 17.38 -12.38 -18.93
CA PHE A 360 17.07 -11.03 -19.42
C PHE A 360 17.22 -10.93 -20.94
N VAL A 361 16.46 -10.00 -21.53
CA VAL A 361 16.70 -9.59 -22.92
C VAL A 361 18.11 -9.05 -23.07
N LYS A 362 18.71 -9.29 -24.25
CA LYS A 362 20.10 -8.94 -24.57
C LYS A 362 20.47 -7.51 -24.19
N SER A 363 19.60 -6.54 -24.48
CA SER A 363 19.84 -5.11 -24.18
C SER A 363 19.97 -4.80 -22.68
N ILE A 364 19.30 -5.56 -21.80
CA ILE A 364 19.44 -5.39 -20.35
C ILE A 364 20.70 -6.10 -19.85
N PHE A 365 21.00 -7.29 -20.37
CA PHE A 365 22.21 -8.01 -20.02
C PHE A 365 23.47 -7.21 -20.38
N GLU A 366 23.58 -6.76 -21.64
CA GLU A 366 24.73 -5.96 -22.11
C GLU A 366 24.87 -4.65 -21.35
N ARG A 367 23.77 -4.08 -20.86
CA ARG A 367 23.80 -2.84 -20.06
C ARG A 367 24.42 -3.01 -18.68
N TYR A 368 24.39 -4.21 -18.09
CA TYR A 368 24.72 -4.42 -16.66
C TYR A 368 25.68 -5.58 -16.37
N VAL A 369 26.22 -6.24 -17.41
CA VAL A 369 27.14 -7.37 -17.25
C VAL A 369 28.46 -6.98 -16.56
N ASP A 370 28.93 -5.75 -16.82
CA ASP A 370 30.20 -5.20 -16.33
C ASP A 370 30.26 -4.89 -14.82
#